data_AF-A0A9X3ETC9-F1
#
_entry.id   AF-A0A9X3ETC9-F1
#
_cell.length_a   1.000
_cell.length_b   1.000
_cell.length_c   1.000
_cell.angle_alpha   90.00
_cell.angle_beta   90.00
_cell.angle_gamma   90.00
#
_symmetry.space_group_name_H-M   'P 1'
#
loop_
_entity.id
_entity.type
_entity.pdbx_description
1 polymer ?
#
loop_
_entity_poly.entity_id
_entity_poly.type
_entity_poly.pdbx_seq_one_letter_code
_entity_poly.pdbx_strand_id
1 'polypeptide(L)'
;MSASLRQSLRELWGNLVAGAGKLRGVEAVSFVVRRYLSRSHRDNPGEGCPLPAVVADVAQAGEPVREGLAHELGDYADALAECIADRSAPSRQRALALLSLMYGGLSLARALKGTPVSDEILKSCRDFARQAFRND
;
A
#
# COMPACT_ATOMS: atom_id res chain seq x y z
N MET A 1 -17.79 -1.65 6.91
CA MET A 1 -16.49 -1.11 7.38
C MET A 1 -16.79 0.03 8.33
N SER A 2 -16.18 0.11 9.52
CA SER A 2 -16.47 1.23 10.45
C SER A 2 -16.07 2.57 9.82
N ALA A 3 -16.75 3.64 10.21
CA ALA A 3 -16.44 4.99 9.73
C ALA A 3 -15.01 5.42 10.09
N SER A 4 -14.53 5.02 11.29
CA SER A 4 -13.16 5.29 11.73
C SER A 4 -12.11 4.60 10.86
N LEU A 5 -12.32 3.32 10.52
CA LEU A 5 -11.41 2.56 9.66
C LEU A 5 -11.31 3.19 8.27
N ARG A 6 -12.44 3.62 7.71
CA ARG A 6 -12.48 4.34 6.43
C ARG A 6 -11.71 5.66 6.48
N GLN A 7 -11.95 6.45 7.52
CA GLN A 7 -11.29 7.74 7.69
C GLN A 7 -9.77 7.60 7.79
N SER A 8 -9.28 6.68 8.62
CA SER A 8 -7.84 6.44 8.76
C SER A 8 -7.19 5.95 7.47
N LEU A 9 -7.88 5.12 6.68
CA LEU A 9 -7.40 4.69 5.36
C LEU A 9 -7.26 5.88 4.41
N ARG A 10 -8.29 6.73 4.32
CA ARG A 10 -8.29 7.91 3.44
C ARG A 10 -7.20 8.90 3.80
N GLU A 11 -7.03 9.22 5.08
CA GLU A 11 -6.01 10.17 5.54
C GLU A 11 -4.60 9.67 5.21
N LEU A 12 -4.32 8.39 5.48
CA LEU A 12 -3.01 7.81 5.18
C LEU A 12 -2.72 7.81 3.67
N TRP A 13 -3.72 7.45 2.87
CA TRP A 13 -3.58 7.45 1.41
C TRP A 13 -3.40 8.86 0.85
N GLY A 14 -4.20 9.82 1.31
CA GLY A 14 -4.05 11.22 0.96
C GLY A 14 -2.65 11.73 1.27
N ASN A 15 -2.13 11.44 2.47
CA ASN A 15 -0.77 11.84 2.87
C ASN A 15 0.33 11.14 2.05
N LEU A 16 0.15 9.86 1.70
CA LEU A 16 1.11 9.09 0.93
C LEU A 16 1.21 9.59 -0.52
N VAL A 17 0.06 9.83 -1.16
CA VAL A 17 -0.03 10.34 -2.53
C VAL A 17 0.39 11.81 -2.59
N ALA A 18 -0.07 12.65 -1.67
CA ALA A 18 0.35 14.06 -1.59
C ALA A 18 1.86 14.18 -1.36
N GLY A 19 2.44 13.31 -0.53
CA GLY A 19 3.87 13.26 -0.28
C GLY A 19 4.71 12.92 -1.53
N ALA A 20 4.15 12.17 -2.48
CA ALA A 20 4.81 11.90 -3.76
C ALA A 20 4.87 13.16 -4.66
N GLY A 21 3.95 14.11 -4.47
CA GLY A 21 3.95 15.40 -5.15
C GLY A 21 4.03 15.28 -6.68
N LYS A 22 5.12 15.78 -7.26
CA LYS A 22 5.35 15.77 -8.72
C LYS A 22 6.12 14.54 -9.23
N LEU A 23 6.53 13.62 -8.35
CA LEU A 23 7.24 12.40 -8.76
C LEU A 23 6.36 11.56 -9.66
N ARG A 24 6.94 10.92 -10.68
CA ARG A 24 6.23 10.02 -11.61
C ARG A 24 7.01 8.72 -11.82
N GLY A 25 6.35 7.74 -12.44
CA GLY A 25 6.97 6.46 -12.78
C GLY A 25 7.70 5.81 -11.61
N VAL A 26 8.94 5.36 -11.87
CA VAL A 26 9.77 4.66 -10.88
C VAL A 26 10.12 5.50 -9.64
N GLU A 27 10.17 6.83 -9.76
CA GLU A 27 10.49 7.72 -8.65
C GLU A 27 9.31 7.81 -7.67
N ALA A 28 8.09 7.94 -8.19
CA ALA A 28 6.86 7.90 -7.40
C ALA A 28 6.73 6.55 -6.68
N VAL A 29 6.94 5.44 -7.41
CA VAL A 29 6.93 4.10 -6.82
C VAL A 29 7.97 4.00 -5.70
N SER A 30 9.20 4.44 -5.95
CA SER A 30 10.30 4.40 -4.98
C SER A 30 9.97 5.17 -3.70
N PHE A 31 9.32 6.33 -3.82
CA PHE A 31 8.86 7.12 -2.68
C PHE A 31 7.77 6.38 -1.90
N VAL A 32 6.71 5.96 -2.58
CA VAL A 32 5.54 5.30 -1.99
C VAL A 32 5.94 4.04 -1.23
N VAL A 33 6.71 3.14 -1.86
CA VAL A 33 7.13 1.89 -1.21
C VAL A 33 8.12 2.12 -0.08
N ARG A 34 9.00 3.13 -0.16
CA ARG A 34 9.91 3.46 0.93
C ARG A 34 9.15 3.93 2.17
N ARG A 35 8.12 4.76 1.98
CA ARG A 35 7.31 5.28 3.08
C ARG A 35 6.41 4.20 3.69
N TYR A 36 5.76 3.41 2.84
CA TYR A 36 4.81 2.38 3.27
C TYR A 36 5.50 1.16 3.89
N LEU A 37 6.52 0.59 3.23
CA LEU A 37 7.23 -0.59 3.70
C LEU A 37 8.44 -0.19 4.56
N SER A 38 8.19 0.51 5.67
CA SER A 38 9.23 1.00 6.58
C SER A 38 9.14 0.34 7.96
N ARG A 39 10.26 0.30 8.69
CA ARG A 39 10.27 -0.15 10.11
C ARG A 39 9.33 0.69 10.96
N SER A 40 9.31 2.01 10.75
CA SER A 40 8.38 2.92 11.43
C SER A 40 6.92 2.49 11.24
N HIS A 41 6.52 2.07 10.04
CA HIS A 41 5.15 1.64 9.78
C HIS A 41 4.87 0.22 10.28
N ARG A 42 5.87 -0.67 10.25
CA ARG A 42 5.79 -2.00 10.87
C ARG A 42 5.56 -1.88 12.37
N ASP A 43 6.35 -1.02 13.01
CA ASP A 43 6.47 -0.97 14.47
C ASP A 43 5.35 -0.17 15.15
N ASN A 44 4.64 0.68 14.39
CA ASN A 44 3.52 1.50 14.86
C ASN A 44 2.22 1.18 14.09
N PRO A 45 1.57 0.04 14.35
CA PRO A 45 0.35 -0.35 13.63
C PRO A 45 -0.83 0.61 13.82
N GLY A 46 -0.88 1.35 14.93
CA GLY A 46 -1.93 2.35 15.20
C GLY A 46 -1.75 3.70 14.50
N GLU A 47 -0.55 4.00 14.01
CA GLU A 47 -0.23 5.27 13.32
C GLU A 47 -0.16 5.11 11.79
N GLY A 48 -0.54 3.93 11.31
CA GLY A 48 -0.33 3.50 9.95
C GLY A 48 -1.59 2.97 9.29
N CYS A 49 -1.41 2.32 8.15
CA CYS A 49 -2.49 1.70 7.42
C CYS A 49 -3.05 0.57 8.29
N PRO A 50 -4.35 0.62 8.61
CA PRO A 50 -4.98 -0.40 9.43
C PRO A 50 -5.23 -1.70 8.63
N LEU A 51 -5.32 -1.62 7.30
CA LEU A 51 -5.73 -2.76 6.47
C LEU A 51 -4.86 -4.02 6.65
N PRO A 52 -3.52 -3.92 6.73
CA PRO A 52 -2.66 -5.08 7.00
C PRO A 52 -2.96 -5.83 8.31
N ALA A 53 -3.67 -5.21 9.26
CA ALA A 53 -4.09 -5.84 10.51
C ALA A 53 -5.51 -6.41 10.48
N VAL A 54 -6.41 -5.84 9.64
CA VAL A 54 -7.86 -6.15 9.69
C VAL A 54 -8.39 -6.86 8.44
N VAL A 55 -7.53 -7.15 7.44
CA VAL A 55 -7.98 -7.75 6.16
C VAL A 55 -8.65 -9.11 6.34
N ALA A 56 -8.19 -9.93 7.30
CA ALA A 56 -8.81 -11.22 7.61
C ALA A 56 -10.20 -11.04 8.22
N ASP A 57 -10.36 -10.07 9.12
CA ASP A 57 -11.65 -9.74 9.73
C ASP A 57 -12.65 -9.21 8.69
N VAL A 58 -12.18 -8.36 7.76
CA VAL A 58 -13.00 -7.87 6.64
C VAL A 58 -13.55 -9.02 5.81
N ALA A 59 -12.75 -10.06 5.56
CA ALA A 59 -13.20 -11.23 4.79
C ALA A 59 -14.36 -11.98 5.48
N GLN A 60 -14.43 -11.93 6.81
CA GLN A 60 -15.48 -12.57 7.62
C GLN A 60 -16.67 -11.64 7.93
N ALA A 61 -16.53 -10.33 7.74
CA ALA A 61 -17.50 -9.32 8.19
C ALA A 61 -18.74 -9.14 7.28
N GLY A 62 -18.95 -10.00 6.28
CA GLY A 62 -20.11 -9.95 5.38
C GLY A 62 -19.93 -9.04 4.16
N GLU A 63 -20.93 -9.02 3.27
CA GLU A 63 -20.89 -8.28 2.00
C GLU A 63 -20.72 -6.75 2.16
N PRO A 64 -21.51 -6.03 3.01
CA PRO A 64 -21.41 -4.56 3.07
C PRO A 64 -20.03 -4.05 3.48
N VAL A 65 -19.28 -4.84 4.26
CA VAL A 65 -17.91 -4.50 4.65
C VAL A 65 -16.93 -4.71 3.51
N ARG A 66 -17.10 -5.80 2.74
CA ARG A 66 -16.28 -6.11 1.56
C ARG A 66 -16.48 -5.08 0.45
N GLU A 67 -17.70 -4.68 0.16
CA GLU A 67 -18.00 -3.64 -0.84
C GLU A 67 -17.40 -2.29 -0.46
N GLY A 68 -17.53 -1.91 0.82
CA GLY A 68 -16.93 -0.67 1.32
C GLY A 68 -15.41 -0.66 1.16
N LEU A 69 -14.73 -1.80 1.35
CA LEU A 69 -13.29 -1.90 1.09
C LEU A 69 -12.98 -1.88 -0.41
N ALA A 70 -13.78 -2.57 -1.23
CA ALA A 70 -13.60 -2.62 -2.68
C ALA A 70 -13.68 -1.23 -3.32
N HIS A 71 -14.60 -0.39 -2.86
CA HIS A 71 -14.72 1.01 -3.27
C HIS A 71 -13.44 1.79 -2.95
N GLU A 72 -13.02 1.80 -1.68
CA GLU A 72 -11.83 2.57 -1.26
C GLU A 72 -10.55 2.07 -1.96
N LEU A 73 -10.37 0.76 -2.11
CA LEU A 73 -9.22 0.21 -2.84
C LEU A 73 -9.26 0.56 -4.33
N GLY A 74 -10.46 0.71 -4.90
CA GLY A 74 -10.64 1.19 -6.26
C GLY A 74 -10.09 2.60 -6.42
N ASP A 75 -10.52 3.52 -5.56
CA ASP A 75 -10.07 4.91 -5.58
C ASP A 75 -8.54 5.03 -5.38
N TYR A 76 -7.97 4.24 -4.47
CA TYR A 76 -6.52 4.23 -4.24
C TYR A 76 -5.76 3.67 -5.44
N ALA A 77 -6.30 2.65 -6.11
CA ALA A 77 -5.69 2.10 -7.32
C ALA A 77 -5.69 3.13 -8.45
N ASP A 78 -6.78 3.88 -8.62
CA ASP A 78 -6.90 4.88 -9.67
C ASP A 78 -5.94 6.06 -9.41
N ALA A 79 -5.90 6.60 -8.18
CA ALA A 79 -4.97 7.66 -7.81
C ALA A 79 -3.50 7.23 -7.92
N LEU A 80 -3.18 5.99 -7.54
CA LEU A 80 -1.83 5.45 -7.65
C LEU A 80 -1.45 5.20 -9.12
N ALA A 81 -2.40 4.77 -9.96
CA ALA A 81 -2.17 4.57 -11.39
C ALA A 81 -1.77 5.88 -12.08
N GLU A 82 -2.38 7.01 -11.72
CA GLU A 82 -2.00 8.34 -12.20
C GLU A 82 -0.58 8.73 -11.75
N CYS A 83 -0.21 8.40 -10.51
CA CYS A 83 1.11 8.73 -9.99
C CYS A 83 2.24 7.92 -10.64
N ILE A 84 1.99 6.65 -10.95
CA ILE A 84 3.01 5.72 -11.45
C ILE A 84 3.06 5.62 -12.98
N ALA A 85 2.18 6.33 -13.69
CA ALA A 85 2.24 6.42 -15.15
C ALA A 85 3.48 7.22 -15.58
N ASP A 86 4.27 6.68 -16.50
CA ASP A 86 5.41 7.40 -17.11
C ASP A 86 5.14 7.69 -18.59
N ARG A 87 4.82 6.70 -19.44
CA ARG A 87 4.68 6.94 -20.90
C ARG A 87 3.65 6.11 -21.66
N SER A 88 3.02 5.11 -21.04
CA SER A 88 1.90 4.34 -21.60
C SER A 88 0.81 4.18 -20.54
N ALA A 89 -0.44 4.01 -20.99
CA ALA A 89 -1.67 4.20 -20.21
C ALA A 89 -1.59 3.72 -18.74
N PRO A 90 -2.27 4.41 -17.79
CA PRO A 90 -2.32 4.00 -16.41
C PRO A 90 -2.76 2.54 -16.31
N SER A 91 -1.84 1.64 -15.93
CA SER A 91 -2.23 0.27 -15.67
C SER A 91 -2.73 0.19 -14.23
N ARG A 92 -4.03 0.41 -14.06
CA ARG A 92 -4.74 0.15 -12.81
C ARG A 92 -4.39 -1.23 -12.23
N GLN A 93 -4.15 -2.22 -13.10
CA GLN A 93 -3.63 -3.54 -12.72
C GLN A 93 -2.29 -3.45 -11.97
N ARG A 94 -1.34 -2.64 -12.45
CA ARG A 94 -0.06 -2.42 -11.75
C ARG A 94 -0.23 -1.69 -10.43
N ALA A 95 -1.14 -0.71 -10.37
CA ALA A 95 -1.47 -0.05 -9.11
C ALA A 95 -2.02 -1.04 -8.08
N LEU A 96 -2.96 -1.91 -8.48
CA LEU A 96 -3.49 -2.99 -7.63
C LEU A 96 -2.41 -3.98 -7.20
N ALA A 97 -1.48 -4.35 -8.09
CA ALA A 97 -0.35 -5.21 -7.76
C ALA A 97 0.56 -4.54 -6.71
N LEU A 98 0.84 -3.25 -6.86
CA LEU A 98 1.65 -2.48 -5.92
C LEU A 98 0.97 -2.36 -4.54
N LEU A 99 -0.34 -2.07 -4.52
CA LEU A 99 -1.17 -2.08 -3.31
C LEU A 99 -1.07 -3.41 -2.57
N SER A 100 -1.29 -4.51 -3.30
CA SER A 100 -1.26 -5.87 -2.77
C SER A 100 0.12 -6.21 -2.18
N LEU A 101 1.19 -5.87 -2.90
CA LEU A 101 2.57 -6.08 -2.46
C LEU A 101 2.87 -5.30 -1.17
N MET A 102 2.47 -4.03 -1.11
CA MET A 102 2.69 -3.18 0.06
C MET A 102 1.96 -3.71 1.29
N TYR A 103 0.70 -4.08 1.14
CA TYR A 103 -0.13 -4.51 2.26
C TYR A 103 0.31 -5.86 2.77
N GLY A 104 0.50 -6.84 1.89
CA GLY A 104 0.97 -8.18 2.25
C GLY A 104 2.39 -8.15 2.81
N GLY A 105 3.29 -7.36 2.20
CA GLY A 105 4.65 -7.18 2.68
C GLY A 105 4.68 -6.63 4.11
N LEU A 106 3.84 -5.63 4.41
CA LEU A 106 3.75 -5.08 5.76
C LEU A 106 3.11 -6.06 6.75
N SER A 107 2.05 -6.78 6.36
CA SER A 107 1.42 -7.81 7.21
C SER A 107 2.44 -8.86 7.64
N LEU A 108 3.20 -9.43 6.69
CA LEU A 108 4.23 -10.43 7.01
C LEU A 108 5.37 -9.84 7.85
N ALA A 109 5.83 -8.63 7.51
CA ALA A 109 6.87 -7.98 8.30
C ALA A 109 6.43 -7.73 9.74
N ARG A 110 5.16 -7.37 9.99
CA ARG A 110 4.59 -7.22 11.34
C ARG A 110 4.52 -8.56 12.06
N ALA A 111 4.05 -9.60 11.39
CA ALA A 111 3.94 -10.94 11.98
C ALA A 111 5.30 -11.51 12.44
N LEU A 112 6.38 -11.14 11.73
CA LEU A 112 7.74 -11.62 12.01
C LEU A 112 8.62 -10.60 12.76
N LYS A 113 8.04 -9.53 13.32
CA LYS A 113 8.78 -8.45 13.98
C LYS A 113 9.79 -9.00 15.01
N GLY A 114 11.01 -8.47 14.98
CA GLY A 114 12.11 -8.92 15.84
C GLY A 114 13.02 -9.98 15.21
N THR A 115 12.62 -10.55 14.08
CA THR A 115 13.47 -11.48 13.30
C THR A 115 14.19 -10.76 12.15
N PRO A 116 15.35 -11.27 11.69
CA PRO A 116 16.01 -10.76 10.49
C PRO A 116 15.10 -10.80 9.24
N VAL A 117 14.25 -11.83 9.14
CA VAL A 117 13.32 -12.05 8.02
C VAL A 117 12.32 -10.91 7.89
N SER A 118 11.89 -10.29 9.00
CA SER A 118 10.98 -9.12 8.97
C SER A 118 11.57 -7.95 8.19
N ASP A 119 12.84 -7.62 8.42
CA ASP A 119 13.51 -6.54 7.69
C ASP A 119 13.82 -6.91 6.25
N GLU A 120 14.14 -8.18 6.02
CA GLU A 120 14.36 -8.73 4.68
C GLU A 120 13.10 -8.61 3.82
N ILE A 121 11.92 -8.96 4.34
CA ILE A 121 10.65 -8.79 3.63
C ILE A 121 10.43 -7.34 3.21
N LEU A 122 10.59 -6.40 4.14
CA LEU A 122 10.43 -4.97 3.84
C LEU A 122 11.40 -4.54 2.73
N LYS A 123 12.65 -5.01 2.77
CA LYS A 123 13.65 -4.70 1.74
C LYS A 123 13.28 -5.33 0.39
N SER A 124 12.99 -6.62 0.37
CA SER A 124 12.68 -7.39 -0.83
C SER A 124 11.44 -6.84 -1.55
N CYS A 125 10.37 -6.50 -0.83
CA CYS A 125 9.19 -5.89 -1.43
C CYS A 125 9.50 -4.51 -2.05
N ARG A 126 10.31 -3.66 -1.39
CA ARG A 126 10.72 -2.37 -1.97
C ARG A 126 11.55 -2.55 -3.22
N ASP A 127 12.51 -3.48 -3.21
CA ASP A 127 13.42 -3.68 -4.34
C ASP A 127 12.69 -4.30 -5.54
N PHE A 128 11.82 -5.28 -5.30
CA PHE A 128 10.94 -5.85 -6.33
C PHE A 128 10.04 -4.78 -6.95
N ALA A 129 9.39 -3.94 -6.14
CA ALA A 129 8.55 -2.86 -6.65
C ALA A 129 9.34 -1.88 -7.53
N ARG A 130 10.56 -1.49 -7.13
CA ARG A 130 11.39 -0.63 -7.99
C ARG A 130 11.76 -1.30 -9.29
N GLN A 131 12.14 -2.57 -9.25
CA GLN A 131 12.53 -3.33 -10.44
C GLN A 131 11.37 -3.50 -11.41
N ALA A 132 10.18 -3.85 -10.90
CA ALA A 132 8.99 -4.05 -11.72
C ALA A 132 8.60 -2.79 -12.51
N PHE A 133 8.96 -1.59 -12.01
CA PHE A 133 8.61 -0.29 -12.59
C PHE A 133 9.80 0.46 -13.23
N ARG A 134 10.97 -0.19 -13.41
CA ARG A 134 12.18 0.45 -14.00
C ARG A 134 12.23 0.49 -15.53
N ASN A 135 11.46 -0.35 -16.21
CA ASN A 135 11.61 -0.60 -17.66
C ASN A 135 10.38 -0.15 -18.48
N ASP A 136 9.59 0.79 -17.96
CA ASP A 136 8.44 1.41 -18.64
C ASP A 136 8.71 2.87 -19.01
#